data_AF-A0A9D4VGA2-F1
#
_entry.id   AF-A0A9D4VGA2-F1
#
_cell.length_a   1.000
_cell.length_b   1.000
_cell.length_c   1.000
_cell.angle_alpha   90.00
_cell.angle_beta   90.00
_cell.angle_gamma   90.00
#
_symmetry.space_group_name_H-M   'P 1'
#
loop_
_entity.id
_entity.type
_entity.pdbx_description
1 polymer ?
#
loop_
_entity_poly.entity_id
_entity_poly.type
_entity_poly.pdbx_seq_one_letter_code
_entity_poly.pdbx_strand_id
1 'polypeptide(L)'
;MNASGSHHQLRKLDVRLRAFIGATHTRGGVYMYSNHQGCNGGRLYYDGCASVVVNGDVVAQGSQFSLNDVEVVVAHMDLDAVTSLRGSLSSFQEQASCKVKVPSVDVPYNLCLPFNLRIRLSVPLQIKYHSAEEEIAFGPACWLWDYLRRSGASGFLLPLSGGADSSSVSAIVGCMCQLVVKEIANGDEQVKADAIRIGNYKDGQYPTDSRELVKRIFYSVFMGSENNSKMTKSRAKVLADEIGSWHLEVSIDGLVSSLLSLFQTLTGKRPRYKVDGGSNIENLSLQNIQARIRMVLAFMLASLLPWVHNKPGFYLVLGSTNADEGLRGNLTKYDCSSADINPIGSLSKQDLRAFLRWAAIHLGYSSLAYIEAAPPTAELEPIRSNYTQCDEVDIGMSYEELSVYGRLRKTFRCGPVSMFQNLCYRWGARLSPSQVAEKVKHFFKYYSINRHKMTTMTPFYHAESYSPEDNRFDLRQFLYNTRWPYQFQKIDELVHELDVKDVQKLGNHDTVAALSNGVGATGSGNPNV
;
A
#
# COMPACT_ATOMS: atom_id res chain seq x y z
N MET A 1 -17.70 12.83 -23.58
CA MET A 1 -17.58 13.12 -22.15
C MET A 1 -17.60 11.81 -21.39
N ASN A 2 -16.75 11.65 -20.38
CA ASN A 2 -16.67 10.49 -19.51
C ASN A 2 -16.74 10.97 -18.05
N ALA A 3 -17.90 10.79 -17.42
CA ALA A 3 -18.07 10.97 -15.98
C ALA A 3 -17.76 9.65 -15.27
N SER A 4 -16.82 9.67 -14.33
CA SER A 4 -16.24 8.47 -13.72
C SER A 4 -16.28 8.49 -12.19
N GLY A 5 -16.21 7.30 -11.62
CA GLY A 5 -15.93 7.04 -10.20
C GLY A 5 -14.77 6.07 -10.07
N SER A 6 -13.61 6.43 -10.63
CA SER A 6 -12.39 5.62 -10.57
C SER A 6 -11.61 5.96 -9.31
N HIS A 7 -11.51 5.00 -8.40
CA HIS A 7 -10.68 5.12 -7.21
C HIS A 7 -9.17 5.04 -7.54
N HIS A 8 -8.36 5.57 -6.63
CA HIS A 8 -6.92 5.47 -6.63
C HIS A 8 -6.48 4.01 -6.61
N GLN A 9 -5.49 3.72 -7.43
CA GLN A 9 -4.69 2.51 -7.33
C GLN A 9 -3.27 2.95 -7.68
N LEU A 10 -2.31 2.53 -6.87
CA LEU A 10 -0.92 2.96 -6.98
C LEU A 10 -0.41 2.75 -8.43
N ARG A 11 0.14 3.81 -9.04
CA ARG A 11 0.71 3.81 -10.42
C ARG A 11 -0.32 3.66 -11.55
N LYS A 12 -1.63 3.75 -11.28
CA LYS A 12 -2.69 3.51 -12.29
C LYS A 12 -2.96 4.71 -13.22
N LEU A 13 -2.56 5.93 -12.84
CA LEU A 13 -2.90 7.14 -13.61
C LEU A 13 -2.38 7.06 -15.06
N ASP A 14 -1.18 6.52 -15.27
CA ASP A 14 -0.60 6.33 -16.61
C ASP A 14 -1.51 5.49 -17.53
N VAL A 15 -2.04 4.38 -17.02
CA VAL A 15 -2.95 3.50 -17.78
C VAL A 15 -4.20 4.28 -18.22
N ARG A 16 -4.71 5.14 -17.34
CA ARG A 16 -5.90 5.96 -17.60
C ARG A 16 -5.63 6.99 -18.69
N LEU A 17 -4.55 7.76 -18.58
CA LEU A 17 -4.20 8.80 -19.55
C LEU A 17 -3.84 8.20 -20.92
N ARG A 18 -3.11 7.09 -20.97
CA ARG A 18 -2.82 6.38 -22.22
C ARG A 18 -4.09 5.91 -22.94
N ALA A 19 -5.13 5.52 -22.21
CA ALA A 19 -6.41 5.15 -22.81
C ALA A 19 -7.09 6.36 -23.49
N PHE A 20 -7.07 7.54 -22.86
CA PHE A 20 -7.68 8.75 -23.43
C PHE A 20 -6.91 9.28 -24.64
N ILE A 21 -5.57 9.32 -24.51
CA ILE A 21 -4.64 9.68 -25.57
C ILE A 21 -4.82 8.73 -26.75
N GLY A 22 -4.75 7.42 -26.52
CA GLY A 22 -4.93 6.43 -27.58
C GLY A 22 -6.29 6.52 -28.26
N ALA A 23 -7.37 6.76 -27.50
CA ALA A 23 -8.72 6.89 -28.06
C ALA A 23 -8.87 8.10 -29.00
N THR A 24 -8.28 9.25 -28.63
CA THR A 24 -8.36 10.50 -29.39
C THR A 24 -7.32 10.59 -30.50
N HIS A 25 -6.11 10.07 -30.30
CA HIS A 25 -5.08 9.98 -31.32
C HIS A 25 -5.54 9.11 -32.51
N THR A 26 -6.20 7.99 -32.24
CA THR A 26 -6.63 7.05 -33.29
C THR A 26 -7.89 7.45 -34.04
N ARG A 27 -8.67 8.42 -33.54
CA ARG A 27 -9.99 8.77 -34.12
C ARG A 27 -10.19 10.28 -34.34
N GLY A 28 -9.27 11.11 -33.85
CA GLY A 28 -9.52 12.51 -33.58
C GLY A 28 -10.65 12.74 -32.57
N GLY A 29 -10.75 13.97 -32.08
CA GLY A 29 -11.83 14.41 -31.20
C GLY A 29 -11.37 14.91 -29.85
N VAL A 30 -12.34 15.44 -29.11
CA VAL A 30 -12.18 15.94 -27.75
C VAL A 30 -12.69 14.89 -26.76
N TYR A 31 -11.85 14.54 -25.80
CA TYR A 31 -12.18 13.67 -24.68
C TYR A 31 -12.11 14.46 -23.37
N MET A 32 -13.26 14.65 -22.75
CA MET A 32 -13.37 15.29 -21.44
C MET A 32 -13.65 14.22 -20.41
N TYR A 33 -12.76 14.09 -19.42
CA TYR A 33 -12.84 13.17 -18.30
C TYR A 33 -13.07 13.94 -17.00
N SER A 34 -14.08 13.54 -16.24
CA SER A 34 -14.31 14.01 -14.87
C SER A 34 -14.41 12.81 -13.94
N ASN A 35 -14.00 12.99 -12.69
CA ASN A 35 -13.98 11.94 -11.68
C ASN A 35 -14.35 12.50 -10.31
N HIS A 36 -14.83 11.62 -9.44
CA HIS A 36 -14.88 11.94 -8.01
C HIS A 36 -13.46 12.21 -7.48
N GLN A 37 -13.37 13.04 -6.44
CA GLN A 37 -12.15 13.32 -5.70
C GLN A 37 -12.42 13.23 -4.20
N GLY A 38 -11.52 12.61 -3.43
CA GLY A 38 -11.69 12.42 -1.99
C GLY A 38 -12.20 11.04 -1.58
N CYS A 39 -12.43 10.87 -0.29
CA CYS A 39 -13.10 9.71 0.30
C CYS A 39 -14.62 9.91 0.23
N ASN A 40 -15.43 8.90 -0.10
CA ASN A 40 -16.90 9.00 -0.11
C ASN A 40 -17.59 8.25 1.04
N GLY A 41 -16.88 8.02 2.15
CA GLY A 41 -17.39 7.29 3.32
C GLY A 41 -16.97 5.83 3.39
N GLY A 42 -15.90 5.46 2.68
CA GLY A 42 -15.34 4.12 2.73
C GLY A 42 -13.83 4.10 2.56
N ARG A 43 -13.30 2.91 2.33
CA ARG A 43 -11.85 2.68 2.20
C ARG A 43 -11.22 3.17 0.90
N LEU A 44 -12.05 3.57 -0.08
CA LEU A 44 -11.59 4.03 -1.38
C LEU A 44 -11.38 5.54 -1.33
N TYR A 45 -10.25 6.00 -1.85
CA TYR A 45 -10.03 7.39 -2.20
C TYR A 45 -10.17 7.52 -3.72
N TYR A 46 -10.90 8.53 -4.19
CA TYR A 46 -11.02 8.84 -5.60
C TYR A 46 -9.99 9.91 -5.94
N ASP A 47 -9.15 9.62 -6.92
CA ASP A 47 -7.95 10.40 -7.22
C ASP A 47 -8.18 11.51 -8.26
N GLY A 48 -9.42 11.94 -8.48
CA GLY A 48 -9.74 13.07 -9.35
C GLY A 48 -9.06 12.95 -10.72
N CYS A 49 -8.14 13.89 -10.98
CA CYS A 49 -7.39 14.05 -12.21
C CYS A 49 -8.30 14.25 -13.43
N ALA A 50 -9.26 15.16 -13.29
CA ALA A 50 -10.08 15.62 -14.41
C ALA A 50 -9.18 16.09 -15.55
N SER A 51 -9.46 15.66 -16.78
CA SER A 51 -8.52 15.86 -17.90
C SER A 51 -9.27 16.16 -19.19
N VAL A 52 -8.68 17.02 -20.02
CA VAL A 52 -9.15 17.29 -21.39
C VAL A 52 -8.05 16.87 -22.36
N VAL A 53 -8.42 16.01 -23.30
CA VAL A 53 -7.51 15.48 -24.34
C VAL A 53 -8.09 15.80 -25.72
N VAL A 54 -7.28 16.35 -26.61
CA VAL A 54 -7.69 16.73 -27.97
C VAL A 54 -6.73 16.08 -28.96
N ASN A 55 -7.25 15.23 -29.84
CA ASN A 55 -6.47 14.58 -30.90
C ASN A 55 -5.18 13.84 -30.43
N GLY A 56 -5.15 13.37 -29.19
CA GLY A 56 -3.98 12.72 -28.58
C GLY A 56 -3.20 13.60 -27.60
N ASP A 57 -3.40 14.91 -27.63
CA ASP A 57 -2.71 15.84 -26.74
C ASP A 57 -3.53 16.12 -25.49
N VAL A 58 -2.92 15.95 -24.31
CA VAL A 58 -3.51 16.43 -23.06
C VAL A 58 -3.35 17.95 -23.03
N VAL A 59 -4.46 18.68 -22.90
CA VAL A 59 -4.46 20.16 -22.92
C VAL A 59 -4.88 20.78 -21.59
N ALA A 60 -5.47 19.97 -20.70
CA ALA A 60 -5.72 20.35 -19.32
C ALA A 60 -5.73 19.11 -18.42
N GLN A 61 -5.18 19.23 -17.21
CA GLN A 61 -5.06 18.17 -16.21
C GLN A 61 -5.26 18.77 -14.81
N GLY A 62 -6.21 18.22 -14.06
CA GLY A 62 -6.47 18.54 -12.66
C GLY A 62 -5.60 17.72 -11.70
N SER A 63 -5.73 18.03 -10.42
CA SER A 63 -4.96 17.43 -9.34
C SER A 63 -5.33 15.95 -9.14
N GLN A 64 -4.34 15.11 -8.85
CA GLN A 64 -4.59 13.71 -8.48
C GLN A 64 -5.02 13.59 -7.01
N PHE A 65 -4.42 14.40 -6.13
CA PHE A 65 -4.72 14.44 -4.71
C PHE A 65 -4.91 15.90 -4.31
N SER A 66 -6.02 16.20 -3.64
CA SER A 66 -6.34 17.55 -3.17
C SER A 66 -7.23 17.48 -1.94
N LEU A 67 -7.21 18.55 -1.14
CA LEU A 67 -8.15 18.78 -0.05
C LEU A 67 -9.37 19.59 -0.49
N ASN A 68 -9.34 20.12 -1.72
CA ASN A 68 -10.45 20.87 -2.30
C ASN A 68 -11.66 19.95 -2.50
N ASP A 69 -12.84 20.38 -2.05
CA ASP A 69 -14.09 19.63 -2.28
C ASP A 69 -14.53 19.69 -3.76
N VAL A 70 -14.14 20.74 -4.48
CA VAL A 70 -14.46 20.92 -5.91
C VAL A 70 -13.24 21.47 -6.66
N GLU A 71 -12.86 20.80 -7.74
CA GLU A 71 -11.87 21.29 -8.71
C GLU A 71 -12.50 21.34 -10.11
N VAL A 72 -12.34 22.46 -10.82
CA VAL A 72 -12.85 22.65 -12.18
C VAL A 72 -11.68 22.87 -13.12
N VAL A 73 -11.59 22.01 -14.14
CA VAL A 73 -10.57 22.09 -15.19
C VAL A 73 -11.23 22.58 -16.47
N VAL A 74 -10.72 23.68 -17.03
CA VAL A 74 -11.24 24.32 -18.25
C VAL A 74 -10.17 24.30 -19.34
N ALA A 75 -10.58 24.04 -20.58
CA ALA A 75 -9.73 24.16 -21.75
C ALA A 75 -10.47 24.91 -22.86
N HIS A 76 -9.73 25.72 -23.62
CA HIS A 76 -10.22 26.33 -24.86
C HIS A 76 -9.59 25.59 -26.03
N MET A 77 -10.39 25.17 -27.00
CA MET A 77 -9.91 24.38 -28.12
C MET A 77 -10.58 24.80 -29.42
N ASP A 78 -9.88 24.58 -30.52
CA ASP A 78 -10.40 24.78 -31.86
C ASP A 78 -11.03 23.48 -32.36
N LEU A 79 -12.35 23.49 -32.60
CA LEU A 79 -13.05 22.32 -33.15
C LEU A 79 -12.74 22.10 -34.63
N ASP A 80 -12.26 23.11 -35.36
CA ASP A 80 -11.86 22.95 -36.75
C ASP A 80 -10.58 22.10 -36.86
N ALA A 81 -9.71 22.10 -35.84
CA ALA A 81 -8.58 21.18 -35.76
C ALA A 81 -9.02 19.70 -35.68
N VAL A 82 -10.13 19.41 -35.00
CA VAL A 82 -10.73 18.06 -34.96
C VAL A 82 -11.32 17.68 -36.31
N THR A 83 -12.08 18.60 -36.92
CA THR A 83 -12.70 18.41 -38.23
C THR A 83 -11.64 18.18 -39.31
N SER A 84 -10.58 18.99 -39.30
CA SER A 84 -9.44 18.91 -40.21
C SER A 84 -8.74 17.55 -40.10
N LEU A 85 -8.41 17.10 -38.89
CA LEU A 85 -7.77 15.79 -38.68
C LEU A 85 -8.65 14.65 -39.23
N ARG A 86 -9.95 14.64 -38.89
CA ARG A 86 -10.87 13.60 -39.36
C ARG A 86 -11.11 13.65 -40.86
N GLY A 87 -11.14 14.85 -41.45
CA GLY A 87 -11.28 15.07 -42.89
C GLY A 87 -10.07 14.62 -43.68
N SER A 88 -8.87 14.73 -43.11
CA SER A 88 -7.61 14.34 -43.74
C SER A 88 -7.42 12.81 -43.87
N LEU A 89 -8.21 12.01 -43.15
CA LEU A 89 -8.07 10.55 -43.07
C LEU A 89 -9.22 9.85 -43.80
N SER A 90 -9.00 9.47 -45.07
CA SER A 90 -10.00 8.85 -45.94
C SER A 90 -10.66 7.59 -45.34
N SER A 91 -9.89 6.76 -44.62
CA SER A 91 -10.41 5.54 -43.98
C SER A 91 -11.48 5.81 -42.91
N PHE A 92 -11.46 6.98 -42.25
CA PHE A 92 -12.52 7.33 -41.29
C PHE A 92 -13.86 7.58 -41.97
N GLN A 93 -13.84 8.18 -43.17
CA GLN A 93 -15.04 8.49 -43.94
C GLN A 93 -15.69 7.21 -44.46
N GLU A 94 -14.87 6.30 -45.01
CA GLU A 94 -15.34 5.00 -45.50
C GLU A 94 -15.96 4.17 -44.36
N GLN A 95 -15.26 4.04 -43.23
CA GLN A 95 -15.78 3.30 -42.07
C GLN A 95 -17.06 3.93 -41.51
N ALA A 96 -17.18 5.25 -41.50
CA ALA A 96 -18.38 5.94 -41.04
C ALA A 96 -19.57 5.74 -41.98
N SER A 97 -19.34 5.65 -43.30
CA SER A 97 -20.40 5.43 -44.30
C SER A 97 -21.14 4.10 -44.12
N CYS A 98 -20.46 3.10 -43.55
CA CYS A 98 -21.02 1.78 -43.27
C CYS A 98 -21.71 1.69 -41.89
N LYS A 99 -21.88 2.80 -41.15
CA LYS A 99 -22.49 2.80 -39.81
C LYS A 99 -23.88 3.44 -39.82
N VAL A 100 -24.74 2.92 -38.95
CA VAL A 100 -26.07 3.49 -38.70
C VAL A 100 -25.91 4.87 -38.08
N LYS A 101 -26.69 5.84 -38.57
CA LYS A 101 -26.72 7.20 -38.04
C LYS A 101 -27.17 7.17 -36.57
N VAL A 102 -26.38 7.80 -35.70
CA VAL A 102 -26.72 7.98 -34.29
C VAL A 102 -27.88 8.99 -34.18
N PRO A 103 -28.93 8.73 -33.37
CA PRO A 103 -29.99 9.71 -33.11
C PRO A 103 -29.42 11.03 -32.59
N SER A 104 -29.86 12.15 -33.15
CA SER A 104 -29.46 13.49 -32.74
C SER A 104 -30.61 14.20 -32.04
N VAL A 105 -30.28 15.00 -31.02
CA VAL A 105 -31.20 15.92 -30.36
C VAL A 105 -30.73 17.33 -30.67
N ASP A 106 -31.56 18.11 -31.37
CA ASP A 106 -31.25 19.49 -31.68
C ASP A 106 -31.41 20.36 -30.43
N VAL A 107 -30.35 21.07 -30.06
CA VAL A 107 -30.31 21.97 -28.90
C VAL A 107 -30.09 23.39 -29.43
N PRO A 108 -30.96 24.37 -29.11
CA PRO A 108 -30.82 25.75 -29.57
C PRO A 108 -29.73 26.50 -28.77
N TYR A 109 -28.50 26.00 -28.82
CA TYR A 109 -27.34 26.53 -28.10
C TYR A 109 -26.08 26.46 -28.97
N ASN A 110 -25.34 27.56 -29.05
CA ASN A 110 -24.04 27.58 -29.71
C ASN A 110 -22.93 27.33 -28.69
N LEU A 111 -22.22 26.21 -28.87
CA LEU A 111 -21.10 25.84 -28.00
C LEU A 111 -19.85 26.71 -28.24
N CYS A 112 -19.65 27.19 -29.46
CA CYS A 112 -18.50 27.99 -29.82
C CYS A 112 -18.72 29.46 -29.43
N LEU A 113 -17.72 30.06 -28.81
CA LEU A 113 -17.70 31.49 -28.55
C LEU A 113 -17.45 32.27 -29.86
N PRO A 114 -17.98 33.49 -30.01
CA PRO A 114 -17.61 34.37 -31.11
C PRO A 114 -16.10 34.61 -31.14
N PHE A 115 -15.55 34.78 -32.34
CA PHE A 115 -14.14 35.09 -32.51
C PHE A 115 -13.73 36.30 -31.67
N ASN A 116 -12.69 36.13 -30.86
CA ASN A 116 -12.19 37.17 -29.96
C ASN A 116 -10.69 36.98 -29.74
N LEU A 117 -9.89 38.00 -30.07
CA LEU A 117 -8.43 38.00 -29.96
C LEU A 117 -7.91 37.81 -28.52
N ARG A 118 -8.77 37.97 -27.51
CA ARG A 118 -8.44 37.71 -26.10
C ARG A 118 -8.53 36.23 -25.72
N ILE A 119 -9.20 35.40 -26.53
CA ILE A 119 -9.28 33.96 -26.29
C ILE A 119 -7.93 33.34 -26.62
N ARG A 120 -7.34 32.67 -25.63
CA ARG A 120 -6.14 31.85 -25.80
C ARG A 120 -6.56 30.39 -25.87
N LEU A 121 -6.14 29.70 -26.93
CA LEU A 121 -6.30 28.26 -27.04
C LEU A 121 -5.37 27.56 -26.03
N SER A 122 -5.88 26.50 -25.42
CA SER A 122 -5.09 25.61 -24.58
C SER A 122 -4.08 24.87 -25.44
N VAL A 123 -2.83 24.90 -25.02
CA VAL A 123 -1.72 24.20 -25.69
C VAL A 123 -1.50 22.83 -25.03
N PRO A 124 -0.92 21.86 -25.76
CA PRO A 124 -0.50 20.59 -25.17
C PRO A 124 0.38 20.81 -23.93
N LEU A 125 0.09 20.08 -22.85
CA LEU A 125 0.84 20.14 -21.59
C LEU A 125 1.69 18.90 -21.40
N GLN A 126 2.81 19.08 -20.69
CA GLN A 126 3.57 17.96 -20.18
C GLN A 126 2.80 17.32 -19.02
N ILE A 127 2.44 16.05 -19.20
CA ILE A 127 1.68 15.29 -18.22
C ILE A 127 2.49 15.18 -16.93
N LYS A 128 1.87 15.56 -15.81
CA LYS A 128 2.45 15.42 -14.48
C LYS A 128 1.99 14.11 -13.87
N TYR A 129 2.97 13.26 -13.54
CA TYR A 129 2.77 12.04 -12.77
C TYR A 129 3.43 12.20 -11.42
N HIS A 130 2.79 11.65 -10.39
CA HIS A 130 3.43 11.46 -9.10
C HIS A 130 4.32 10.23 -9.11
N SER A 131 5.44 10.28 -8.37
CA SER A 131 6.19 9.06 -8.05
C SER A 131 5.35 8.14 -7.15
N ALA A 132 5.76 6.88 -7.00
CA ALA A 132 5.04 5.96 -6.10
C ALA A 132 5.06 6.45 -4.65
N GLU A 133 6.16 7.03 -4.21
CA GLU A 133 6.35 7.60 -2.88
C GLU A 133 5.49 8.85 -2.67
N GLU A 134 5.36 9.70 -3.69
CA GLU A 134 4.43 10.85 -3.67
C GLU A 134 2.97 10.39 -3.62
N GLU A 135 2.57 9.38 -4.40
CA GLU A 135 1.22 8.80 -4.33
C GLU A 135 0.92 8.23 -2.93
N ILE A 136 1.92 7.61 -2.28
CA ILE A 136 1.82 7.09 -0.90
C ILE A 136 1.76 8.23 0.13
N ALA A 137 2.46 9.33 -0.12
CA ALA A 137 2.40 10.49 0.76
C ALA A 137 1.03 11.17 0.70
N PHE A 138 0.54 11.47 -0.51
CA PHE A 138 -0.60 12.36 -0.72
C PHE A 138 -1.95 11.63 -0.68
N GLY A 139 -2.07 10.45 -1.29
CA GLY A 139 -3.34 9.72 -1.35
C GLY A 139 -3.89 9.34 0.02
N PRO A 140 -3.15 8.55 0.81
CA PRO A 140 -3.49 8.25 2.20
C PRO A 140 -3.65 9.49 3.08
N ALA A 141 -2.85 10.55 2.89
CA ALA A 141 -2.99 11.79 3.67
C ALA A 141 -4.32 12.50 3.41
N CYS A 142 -4.70 12.70 2.15
CA CYS A 142 -6.00 13.28 1.80
C CYS A 142 -7.16 12.39 2.29
N TRP A 143 -7.00 11.07 2.23
CA TRP A 143 -8.00 10.13 2.76
C TRP A 143 -8.18 10.24 4.28
N LEU A 144 -7.08 10.37 5.04
CA LEU A 144 -7.14 10.60 6.48
C LEU A 144 -7.79 11.94 6.82
N TRP A 145 -7.50 13.00 6.04
CA TRP A 145 -8.15 14.30 6.24
C TRP A 145 -9.67 14.22 6.09
N ASP A 146 -10.14 13.58 5.01
CA ASP A 146 -11.57 13.37 4.79
C ASP A 146 -12.21 12.53 5.89
N TYR A 147 -11.53 11.46 6.35
CA TYR A 147 -12.02 10.65 7.46
C TYR A 147 -12.13 11.47 8.75
N LEU A 148 -11.10 12.27 9.07
CA LEU A 148 -11.07 13.06 10.29
C LEU A 148 -12.17 14.13 10.29
N ARG A 149 -12.26 14.92 9.22
CA ARG A 149 -13.23 16.03 9.16
C ARG A 149 -14.68 15.54 9.13
N ARG A 150 -14.94 14.35 8.56
CA ARG A 150 -16.32 13.83 8.40
C ARG A 150 -16.77 12.91 9.53
N SER A 151 -15.86 12.27 10.27
CA SER A 151 -16.21 11.32 11.34
C SER A 151 -16.67 11.99 12.64
N GLY A 152 -16.37 13.28 12.83
CA GLY A 152 -16.57 13.97 14.11
C GLY A 152 -15.49 13.65 15.16
N ALA A 153 -14.46 12.89 14.80
CA ALA A 153 -13.30 12.69 15.65
C ALA A 153 -12.50 13.99 15.83
N SER A 154 -11.77 14.10 16.95
CA SER A 154 -10.95 15.26 17.29
C SER A 154 -9.44 15.02 17.13
N GLY A 155 -9.07 13.88 16.55
CA GLY A 155 -7.70 13.52 16.26
C GLY A 155 -7.50 12.03 16.01
N PHE A 156 -6.23 11.64 16.02
CA PHE A 156 -5.75 10.28 15.82
C PHE A 156 -4.90 9.81 16.99
N LEU A 157 -4.97 8.51 17.29
CA LEU A 157 -4.02 7.84 18.16
C LEU A 157 -3.30 6.73 17.40
N LEU A 158 -1.97 6.73 17.45
CA LEU A 158 -1.13 5.69 16.84
C LEU A 158 -0.25 4.99 17.90
N PRO A 159 -0.35 3.66 18.01
CA PRO A 159 0.70 2.82 18.59
C PRO A 159 2.00 2.93 17.78
N LEU A 160 2.93 3.78 18.23
CA LEU A 160 4.18 4.05 17.52
C LEU A 160 5.28 3.13 18.04
N SER A 161 5.64 2.12 17.24
CA SER A 161 6.63 1.11 17.63
C SER A 161 8.07 1.51 17.34
N GLY A 162 8.33 2.54 16.53
CA GLY A 162 9.69 2.87 16.06
C GLY A 162 10.23 1.90 14.99
N GLY A 163 9.34 1.08 14.42
CA GLY A 163 9.57 0.29 13.22
C GLY A 163 9.06 0.99 11.96
N ALA A 164 9.37 0.43 10.78
CA ALA A 164 9.09 1.04 9.48
C ALA A 164 7.60 1.38 9.26
N ASP A 165 6.69 0.47 9.62
CA ASP A 165 5.29 0.61 9.24
C ASP A 165 4.56 1.68 10.05
N SER A 166 4.68 1.64 11.39
CA SER A 166 4.10 2.67 12.26
C SER A 166 4.74 4.05 11.99
N SER A 167 6.02 4.09 11.65
CA SER A 167 6.70 5.33 11.24
C SER A 167 6.18 5.87 9.90
N SER A 168 5.81 4.99 8.96
CA SER A 168 5.18 5.38 7.70
C SER A 168 3.80 6.01 7.94
N VAL A 169 2.98 5.41 8.83
CA VAL A 169 1.68 6.00 9.22
C VAL A 169 1.88 7.38 9.86
N SER A 170 2.85 7.50 10.76
CA SER A 170 3.20 8.78 11.40
C SER A 170 3.58 9.85 10.36
N ALA A 171 4.43 9.50 9.39
CA ALA A 171 4.84 10.39 8.31
C ALA A 171 3.66 10.82 7.42
N ILE A 172 2.71 9.93 7.13
CA ILE A 172 1.49 10.25 6.37
C ILE A 172 0.61 11.24 7.14
N VAL A 173 0.45 11.09 8.45
CA VAL A 173 -0.28 12.07 9.28
C VAL A 173 0.43 13.43 9.29
N GLY A 174 1.77 13.43 9.35
CA GLY A 174 2.57 14.65 9.21
C GLY A 174 2.35 15.33 7.85
N CYS A 175 2.41 14.56 6.76
CA CYS A 175 2.13 15.02 5.40
C CYS A 175 0.72 15.61 5.27
N MET A 176 -0.29 14.97 5.87
CA MET A 176 -1.66 15.48 5.92
C MET A 176 -1.71 16.89 6.51
N CYS A 177 -1.07 17.10 7.67
CA CYS A 177 -1.03 18.42 8.31
C CYS A 177 -0.25 19.46 7.48
N GLN A 178 0.82 19.05 6.79
CA GLN A 178 1.55 19.93 5.85
C GLN A 178 0.66 20.37 4.68
N LEU A 179 -0.13 19.46 4.11
CA LEU A 179 -1.11 19.78 3.07
C LEU A 179 -2.21 20.72 3.57
N VAL A 180 -2.73 20.49 4.78
CA VAL A 180 -3.76 21.36 5.38
C VAL A 180 -3.24 22.79 5.53
N VAL A 181 -2.06 22.98 6.11
CA VAL A 181 -1.47 24.32 6.28
C VAL A 181 -1.19 24.98 4.93
N LYS A 182 -0.73 24.20 3.94
CA LYS A 182 -0.51 24.70 2.58
C LYS A 182 -1.81 25.21 1.93
N GLU A 183 -2.91 24.46 2.02
CA GLU A 183 -4.18 24.90 1.42
C GLU A 183 -4.81 26.08 2.17
N ILE A 184 -4.62 26.18 3.49
CA ILE A 184 -4.99 27.38 4.24
C ILE A 184 -4.22 28.60 3.73
N ALA A 185 -2.92 28.45 3.46
CA ALA A 185 -2.10 29.52 2.88
C ALA A 185 -2.52 29.88 1.43
N ASN A 186 -3.06 28.91 0.69
CA ASN A 186 -3.65 29.13 -0.64
C ASN A 186 -5.04 29.79 -0.60
N GLY A 187 -5.62 29.98 0.59
CA GLY A 187 -6.92 30.65 0.78
C GLY A 187 -8.13 29.71 0.77
N ASP A 188 -7.94 28.41 1.02
CA ASP A 188 -9.08 27.49 1.18
C ASP A 188 -9.76 27.68 2.55
N GLU A 189 -10.89 28.40 2.53
CA GLU A 189 -11.67 28.71 3.73
C GLU A 189 -12.36 27.49 4.34
N GLN A 190 -12.69 26.45 3.55
CA GLN A 190 -13.32 25.23 4.06
C GLN A 190 -12.31 24.39 4.84
N VAL A 191 -11.12 24.17 4.27
CA VAL A 191 -10.00 23.48 4.94
C VAL A 191 -9.63 24.21 6.22
N LYS A 192 -9.57 25.55 6.17
CA LYS A 192 -9.32 26.40 7.35
C LYS A 192 -10.39 26.21 8.43
N ALA A 193 -11.67 26.27 8.08
CA ALA A 193 -12.77 26.08 9.03
C ALA A 193 -12.73 24.68 9.68
N ASP A 194 -12.48 23.64 8.89
CA ASP A 194 -12.32 22.28 9.39
C ASP A 194 -11.12 22.13 10.32
N ALA A 195 -9.97 22.72 9.97
CA ALA A 195 -8.77 22.68 10.79
C ALA A 195 -8.94 23.42 12.13
N ILE A 196 -9.61 24.58 12.12
CA ILE A 196 -9.97 25.33 13.34
C ILE A 196 -10.83 24.46 14.26
N ARG A 197 -11.86 23.81 13.71
CA ARG A 197 -12.77 22.95 14.46
C ARG A 197 -12.05 21.74 15.05
N ILE A 198 -11.34 20.97 14.23
CA ILE A 198 -10.70 19.71 14.63
C ILE A 198 -9.56 19.97 15.62
N GLY A 199 -8.73 20.99 15.35
CA GLY A 199 -7.65 21.39 16.26
C GLY A 199 -8.13 22.14 17.51
N ASN A 200 -9.43 22.44 17.62
CA ASN A 200 -10.02 23.20 18.73
C ASN A 200 -9.28 24.53 18.97
N TYR A 201 -9.08 25.29 17.89
CA TYR A 201 -8.50 26.63 17.95
C TYR A 201 -9.52 27.63 18.51
N LYS A 202 -9.04 28.60 19.29
CA LYS A 202 -9.87 29.61 19.97
C LYS A 202 -9.49 31.00 19.49
N ASP A 203 -10.35 31.98 19.76
CA ASP A 203 -10.06 33.41 19.58
C ASP A 203 -9.60 33.79 18.16
N GLY A 204 -10.17 33.14 17.14
CA GLY A 204 -9.84 33.38 15.73
C GLY A 204 -8.47 32.84 15.27
N GLN A 205 -7.78 32.08 16.12
CA GLN A 205 -6.54 31.40 15.73
C GLN A 205 -6.82 30.29 14.70
N TYR A 206 -5.84 30.00 13.85
CA TYR A 206 -5.85 28.92 12.89
C TYR A 206 -4.42 28.40 12.69
N PRO A 207 -4.24 27.16 12.20
CA PRO A 207 -2.91 26.58 12.03
C PRO A 207 -2.12 27.30 10.94
N THR A 208 -0.91 27.73 11.27
CA THR A 208 0.09 28.27 10.34
C THR A 208 1.35 27.42 10.27
N ASP A 209 1.53 26.50 11.21
CA ASP A 209 2.61 25.52 11.23
C ASP A 209 2.04 24.10 11.33
N SER A 210 2.54 23.22 10.46
CA SER A 210 2.12 21.83 10.41
C SER A 210 2.41 21.09 11.72
N ARG A 211 3.54 21.35 12.39
CA ARG A 211 3.89 20.67 13.65
C ARG A 211 2.97 21.09 14.79
N GLU A 212 2.54 22.34 14.80
CA GLU A 212 1.56 22.86 15.77
C GLU A 212 0.19 22.19 15.59
N LEU A 213 -0.28 22.05 14.34
CA LEU A 213 -1.50 21.31 14.04
C LEU A 213 -1.39 19.83 14.45
N VAL A 214 -0.30 19.17 14.06
CA VAL A 214 0.00 17.77 14.45
C VAL A 214 -0.09 17.61 15.96
N LYS A 215 0.54 18.50 16.74
CA LYS A 215 0.54 18.42 18.22
C LYS A 215 -0.86 18.44 18.82
N ARG A 216 -1.83 19.05 18.13
CA ARG A 216 -3.23 19.11 18.58
C ARG A 216 -4.06 17.91 18.17
N ILE A 217 -3.75 17.28 17.04
CA ILE A 217 -4.64 16.27 16.45
C ILE A 217 -4.01 14.88 16.36
N PHE A 218 -2.73 14.72 16.69
CA PHE A 218 -2.02 13.45 16.56
C PHE A 218 -1.28 13.06 17.82
N TYR A 219 -1.73 11.94 18.40
CA TYR A 219 -1.24 11.36 19.62
C TYR A 219 -0.52 10.05 19.29
N SER A 220 0.73 9.92 19.72
CA SER A 220 1.52 8.71 19.53
C SER A 220 1.85 8.08 20.87
N VAL A 221 1.86 6.75 20.95
CA VAL A 221 2.20 6.03 22.18
C VAL A 221 3.16 4.89 21.89
N PHE A 222 4.33 4.93 22.54
CA PHE A 222 5.26 3.81 22.59
C PHE A 222 4.93 2.93 23.80
N MET A 223 4.52 1.68 23.54
CA MET A 223 4.11 0.72 24.57
C MET A 223 5.19 -0.36 24.74
N GLY A 224 6.21 -0.01 25.53
CA GLY A 224 7.38 -0.85 25.76
C GLY A 224 7.12 -1.99 26.74
N SER A 225 7.95 -3.02 26.63
CA SER A 225 8.10 -4.13 27.57
C SER A 225 9.57 -4.25 28.01
N GLU A 226 9.85 -5.11 28.98
CA GLU A 226 11.22 -5.46 29.40
C GLU A 226 12.11 -5.94 28.24
N ASN A 227 11.51 -6.45 27.16
CA ASN A 227 12.22 -6.98 26.00
C ASN A 227 12.62 -5.91 24.98
N ASN A 228 12.03 -4.71 25.05
CA ASN A 228 12.24 -3.69 24.02
C ASN A 228 13.60 -2.99 24.16
N SER A 229 14.28 -2.78 23.04
CA SER A 229 15.58 -2.11 23.05
C SER A 229 15.44 -0.60 23.26
N LYS A 230 16.45 0.01 23.90
CA LYS A 230 16.55 1.47 24.05
C LYS A 230 16.56 2.18 22.68
N MET A 231 17.09 1.51 21.65
CA MET A 231 17.16 2.05 20.29
C MET A 231 15.77 2.18 19.66
N THR A 232 14.94 1.14 19.74
CA THR A 232 13.57 1.14 19.18
C THR A 232 12.71 2.21 19.84
N LYS A 233 12.81 2.33 21.17
CA LYS A 233 12.18 3.41 21.94
C LYS A 233 12.66 4.80 21.48
N SER A 234 13.97 4.99 21.34
CA SER A 234 14.54 6.26 20.90
C SER A 234 14.11 6.64 19.49
N ARG A 235 13.99 5.67 18.57
CA ARG A 235 13.51 5.94 17.20
C ARG A 235 12.08 6.49 17.21
N ALA A 236 11.18 5.85 17.96
CA ALA A 236 9.81 6.31 18.11
C ALA A 236 9.75 7.75 18.66
N LYS A 237 10.53 8.03 19.71
CA LYS A 237 10.57 9.36 20.32
C LYS A 237 11.09 10.43 19.36
N VAL A 238 12.24 10.19 18.72
CA VAL A 238 12.86 11.17 17.81
C VAL A 238 11.90 11.50 16.65
N LEU A 239 11.28 10.49 16.05
CA LEU A 239 10.32 10.71 14.99
C LEU A 239 9.08 11.48 15.47
N ALA A 240 8.56 11.13 16.64
CA ALA A 240 7.41 11.80 17.23
C ALA A 240 7.71 13.30 17.49
N ASP A 241 8.90 13.60 17.99
CA ASP A 241 9.37 14.97 18.23
C ASP A 241 9.58 15.72 16.90
N GLU A 242 10.16 15.08 15.88
CA GLU A 242 10.39 15.64 14.54
C GLU A 242 9.08 16.01 13.84
N ILE A 243 8.11 15.10 13.82
CA ILE A 243 6.77 15.32 13.26
C ILE A 243 5.94 16.31 14.11
N GLY A 244 6.18 16.35 15.41
CA GLY A 244 5.47 17.23 16.35
C GLY A 244 4.27 16.60 17.05
N SER A 245 4.16 15.26 17.05
CA SER A 245 3.05 14.55 17.72
C SER A 245 3.13 14.67 19.24
N TRP A 246 1.98 14.57 19.91
CA TRP A 246 1.97 14.42 21.36
C TRP A 246 2.32 12.98 21.74
N HIS A 247 3.51 12.77 22.28
CA HIS A 247 4.10 11.44 22.48
C HIS A 247 4.02 10.95 23.92
N LEU A 248 3.54 9.71 24.10
CA LEU A 248 3.58 8.97 25.36
C LEU A 248 4.54 7.80 25.30
N GLU A 249 5.12 7.50 26.45
CA GLU A 249 5.88 6.29 26.68
C GLU A 249 5.30 5.57 27.89
N VAL A 250 4.92 4.30 27.72
CA VAL A 250 4.30 3.49 28.78
C VAL A 250 4.90 2.09 28.77
N SER A 251 5.15 1.53 29.95
CA SER A 251 5.49 0.10 30.10
C SER A 251 4.21 -0.72 30.28
N ILE A 252 4.10 -1.85 29.58
CA ILE A 252 2.98 -2.80 29.71
C ILE A 252 3.28 -3.93 30.70
N ASP A 253 4.49 -3.99 31.28
CA ASP A 253 4.97 -5.15 32.03
C ASP A 253 4.12 -5.43 33.29
N GLY A 254 3.65 -4.36 33.94
CA GLY A 254 2.70 -4.47 35.06
C GLY A 254 1.40 -5.16 34.66
N LEU A 255 0.81 -4.76 33.53
CA LEU A 255 -0.44 -5.33 33.01
C LEU A 255 -0.25 -6.79 32.58
N VAL A 256 0.85 -7.09 31.89
CA VAL A 256 1.20 -8.45 31.49
C VAL A 256 1.37 -9.33 32.72
N SER A 257 2.14 -8.86 33.71
CA SER A 257 2.41 -9.61 34.95
C SER A 257 1.12 -9.90 35.72
N SER A 258 0.20 -8.94 35.81
CA SER A 258 -1.10 -9.16 36.44
C SER A 258 -1.92 -10.27 35.76
N LEU A 259 -1.98 -10.28 34.42
CA LEU A 259 -2.68 -11.34 33.67
C LEU A 259 -2.01 -12.71 33.83
N LEU A 260 -0.68 -12.77 33.81
CA LEU A 260 0.05 -14.01 34.02
C LEU A 260 -0.11 -14.55 35.44
N SER A 261 -0.16 -13.66 36.43
CA SER A 261 -0.40 -14.02 37.83
C SER A 261 -1.82 -14.58 38.01
N LEU A 262 -2.82 -13.96 37.38
CA LEU A 262 -4.18 -14.49 37.35
C LEU A 262 -4.24 -15.89 36.72
N PHE A 263 -3.59 -16.08 35.56
CA PHE A 263 -3.54 -17.39 34.90
C PHE A 263 -2.87 -18.46 35.78
N GLN A 264 -1.79 -18.10 36.47
CA GLN A 264 -1.11 -18.98 37.41
C GLN A 264 -2.00 -19.35 38.59
N THR A 265 -2.73 -18.40 39.16
CA THR A 265 -3.69 -18.66 40.24
C THR A 265 -4.81 -19.61 39.80
N LEU A 266 -5.30 -19.47 38.56
CA LEU A 266 -6.39 -20.29 38.04
C LEU A 266 -5.97 -21.71 37.64
N THR A 267 -4.74 -21.88 37.13
CA THR A 267 -4.31 -23.14 36.49
C THR A 267 -3.17 -23.86 37.21
N GLY A 268 -2.52 -23.21 38.16
CA GLY A 268 -1.29 -23.69 38.81
C GLY A 268 -0.05 -23.66 37.91
N LYS A 269 -0.15 -23.19 36.66
CA LYS A 269 0.96 -23.15 35.69
C LYS A 269 1.28 -21.72 35.28
N ARG A 270 2.56 -21.41 35.09
CA ARG A 270 3.02 -20.14 34.54
C ARG A 270 3.75 -20.40 33.22
N PRO A 271 3.28 -19.84 32.09
CA PRO A 271 3.94 -20.03 30.80
C PRO A 271 5.33 -19.38 30.79
N ARG A 272 6.26 -19.99 30.05
CA ARG A 272 7.63 -19.49 29.88
C ARG A 272 7.95 -19.18 28.43
N TYR A 273 8.86 -18.23 28.17
CA TYR A 273 9.38 -18.01 26.83
C TYR A 273 10.21 -19.21 26.37
N LYS A 274 10.33 -19.40 25.06
CA LYS A 274 11.10 -20.50 24.47
C LYS A 274 12.57 -20.46 24.90
N VAL A 275 13.14 -19.24 24.96
CA VAL A 275 14.51 -19.01 25.43
C VAL A 275 14.72 -19.40 26.90
N ASP A 276 13.65 -19.48 27.69
CA ASP A 276 13.67 -19.89 29.10
C ASP A 276 13.10 -21.31 29.31
N GLY A 277 13.08 -22.13 28.24
CA GLY A 277 12.66 -23.54 28.29
C GLY A 277 11.15 -23.79 28.19
N GLY A 278 10.37 -22.81 27.72
CA GLY A 278 8.95 -22.97 27.39
C GLY A 278 8.72 -23.63 26.02
N SER A 279 7.52 -24.19 25.83
CA SER A 279 7.09 -24.73 24.54
C SER A 279 6.77 -23.63 23.51
N ASN A 280 6.66 -24.00 22.23
CA ASN A 280 6.24 -23.06 21.16
C ASN A 280 4.86 -22.43 21.46
N ILE A 281 3.96 -23.18 22.11
CA ILE A 281 2.61 -22.71 22.46
C ILE A 281 2.70 -21.64 23.55
N GLU A 282 3.49 -21.89 24.60
CA GLU A 282 3.71 -20.91 25.68
C GLU A 282 4.33 -19.63 25.14
N ASN A 283 5.38 -19.76 24.34
CA ASN A 283 6.09 -18.64 23.74
C ASN A 283 5.18 -17.76 22.87
N LEU A 284 4.43 -18.37 21.94
CA LEU A 284 3.49 -17.65 21.11
C LEU A 284 2.35 -17.03 21.93
N SER A 285 1.89 -17.70 22.98
CA SER A 285 0.84 -17.17 23.86
C SER A 285 1.31 -15.93 24.63
N LEU A 286 2.54 -15.91 25.13
CA LEU A 286 3.13 -14.75 25.80
C LEU A 286 3.25 -13.55 24.87
N GLN A 287 3.71 -13.76 23.63
CA GLN A 287 3.77 -12.70 22.62
C GLN A 287 2.37 -12.15 22.29
N ASN A 288 1.39 -13.04 22.09
CA ASN A 288 0.01 -12.67 21.78
C ASN A 288 -0.63 -11.86 22.93
N ILE A 289 -0.36 -12.19 24.19
CA ILE A 289 -0.88 -11.46 25.34
C ILE A 289 -0.35 -10.03 25.33
N GLN A 290 0.96 -9.85 25.17
CA GLN A 290 1.56 -8.51 25.07
C GLN A 290 0.94 -7.71 23.91
N ALA A 291 0.80 -8.33 22.73
CA ALA A 291 0.25 -7.68 21.55
C ALA A 291 -1.20 -7.21 21.76
N ARG A 292 -2.04 -8.02 22.43
CA ARG A 292 -3.44 -7.67 22.74
C ARG A 292 -3.58 -6.59 23.81
N ILE A 293 -2.75 -6.61 24.85
CA ILE A 293 -2.76 -5.56 25.88
C ILE A 293 -2.47 -4.20 25.27
N ARG A 294 -1.53 -4.12 24.32
CA ARG A 294 -1.23 -2.88 23.59
C ARG A 294 -2.46 -2.34 22.86
N MET A 295 -3.27 -3.22 22.25
CA MET A 295 -4.53 -2.82 21.62
C MET A 295 -5.52 -2.24 22.63
N VAL A 296 -5.73 -2.93 23.76
CA VAL A 296 -6.64 -2.46 24.82
C VAL A 296 -6.20 -1.09 25.34
N LEU A 297 -4.91 -0.90 25.58
CA LEU A 297 -4.34 0.36 26.03
C LEU A 297 -4.53 1.47 24.97
N ALA A 298 -4.31 1.17 23.69
CA ALA A 298 -4.48 2.13 22.61
C ALA A 298 -5.92 2.67 22.53
N PHE A 299 -6.93 1.79 22.57
CA PHE A 299 -8.34 2.22 22.54
C PHE A 299 -8.76 2.96 23.81
N MET A 300 -8.26 2.56 24.97
CA MET A 300 -8.49 3.28 26.23
C MET A 300 -7.96 4.72 26.13
N LEU A 301 -6.72 4.90 25.65
CA LEU A 301 -6.12 6.21 25.46
C LEU A 301 -6.87 7.03 24.41
N ALA A 302 -7.28 6.42 23.29
CA ALA A 302 -8.00 7.12 22.23
C ALA A 302 -9.36 7.65 22.69
N SER A 303 -9.97 6.97 23.66
CA SER A 303 -11.26 7.35 24.25
C SER A 303 -11.12 8.39 25.37
N LEU A 304 -10.04 8.34 26.15
CA LEU A 304 -9.89 9.15 27.37
C LEU A 304 -8.95 10.35 27.24
N LEU A 305 -7.96 10.33 26.33
CA LEU A 305 -7.08 11.49 26.13
C LEU A 305 -7.80 12.76 25.69
N PRO A 306 -8.84 12.74 24.83
CA PRO A 306 -9.64 13.94 24.56
C PRO A 306 -10.20 14.54 25.85
N TRP A 307 -10.76 13.71 26.74
CA TRP A 307 -11.26 14.14 28.05
C TRP A 307 -10.14 14.74 28.93
N VAL A 308 -8.97 14.08 29.00
CA VAL A 308 -7.79 14.61 29.74
C VAL A 308 -7.38 16.00 29.23
N HIS A 309 -7.53 16.25 27.93
CA HIS A 309 -7.18 17.52 27.29
C HIS A 309 -8.33 18.51 27.19
N ASN A 310 -9.47 18.26 27.83
CA ASN A 310 -10.69 19.08 27.71
C ASN A 310 -11.10 19.33 26.25
N LYS A 311 -10.91 18.31 25.39
CA LYS A 311 -11.35 18.30 23.99
C LYS A 311 -12.61 17.43 23.86
N PRO A 312 -13.61 17.87 23.09
CA PRO A 312 -14.76 17.03 22.78
C PRO A 312 -14.36 15.88 21.83
N GLY A 313 -15.23 14.87 21.75
CA GLY A 313 -15.10 13.77 20.80
C GLY A 313 -14.14 12.67 21.24
N PHE A 314 -13.60 11.96 20.27
CA PHE A 314 -12.76 10.78 20.42
C PHE A 314 -11.60 10.83 19.41
N TYR A 315 -10.55 10.04 19.64
CA TYR A 315 -9.50 9.83 18.65
C TYR A 315 -9.75 8.53 17.87
N LEU A 316 -9.47 8.57 16.58
CA LEU A 316 -9.44 7.37 15.74
C LEU A 316 -8.12 6.64 15.95
N VAL A 317 -8.18 5.36 16.33
CA VAL A 317 -6.99 4.51 16.42
C VAL A 317 -6.52 4.16 15.03
N LEU A 318 -5.24 4.42 14.74
CA LEU A 318 -4.60 4.09 13.47
C LEU A 318 -3.89 2.74 13.56
N GLY A 319 -4.19 1.86 12.61
CA GLY A 319 -3.48 0.61 12.39
C GLY A 319 -2.24 0.80 11.50
N SER A 320 -1.28 -0.12 11.61
CA SER A 320 -0.02 -0.06 10.85
C SER A 320 0.40 -1.39 10.22
N THR A 321 -0.52 -2.33 10.03
CA THR A 321 -0.24 -3.56 9.28
C THR A 321 -0.14 -3.27 7.79
N ASN A 322 0.83 -3.85 7.08
CA ASN A 322 0.98 -3.71 5.63
C ASN A 322 0.31 -4.87 4.84
N ALA A 323 0.26 -4.76 3.51
CA ALA A 323 -0.43 -5.74 2.66
C ALA A 323 0.21 -7.14 2.70
N ASP A 324 1.54 -7.22 2.78
CA ASP A 324 2.27 -8.48 2.72
C ASP A 324 2.10 -9.28 4.03
N GLU A 325 2.16 -8.60 5.18
CA GLU A 325 1.83 -9.18 6.49
C GLU A 325 0.37 -9.63 6.56
N GLY A 326 -0.55 -8.81 6.07
CA GLY A 326 -1.96 -9.16 5.97
C GLY A 326 -2.20 -10.38 5.10
N LEU A 327 -1.53 -10.47 3.95
CA LEU A 327 -1.64 -11.60 3.02
C LEU A 327 -1.14 -12.90 3.65
N ARG A 328 0.00 -12.84 4.32
CA ARG A 328 0.59 -13.99 5.02
C ARG A 328 -0.13 -14.33 6.34
N GLY A 329 -0.84 -13.35 6.90
CA GLY A 329 -1.45 -13.39 8.21
C GLY A 329 -0.44 -13.38 9.36
N ASN A 330 0.70 -12.68 9.16
CA ASN A 330 1.76 -12.51 10.14
C ASN A 330 1.44 -11.38 11.13
N LEU A 331 0.42 -11.61 11.95
CA LEU A 331 -0.09 -10.67 12.96
C LEU A 331 -0.86 -11.42 14.04
N THR A 332 -0.99 -10.82 15.22
CA THR A 332 -1.82 -11.41 16.28
C THR A 332 -3.27 -10.98 16.08
N LYS A 333 -4.21 -11.92 16.05
CA LYS A 333 -5.62 -11.56 15.94
C LYS A 333 -6.04 -10.74 17.18
N TYR A 334 -6.56 -9.54 16.94
CA TYR A 334 -6.94 -8.53 17.93
C TYR A 334 -5.78 -7.88 18.71
N ASP A 335 -4.60 -7.74 18.09
CA ASP A 335 -3.58 -6.79 18.54
C ASP A 335 -3.77 -5.41 17.87
N CYS A 336 -2.73 -4.56 17.88
CA CYS A 336 -2.75 -3.24 17.23
C CYS A 336 -2.91 -3.27 15.69
N SER A 337 -2.94 -4.45 15.05
CA SER A 337 -3.46 -4.61 13.69
C SER A 337 -4.97 -4.37 13.60
N SER A 338 -5.67 -4.50 14.73
CA SER A 338 -7.08 -4.18 14.92
C SER A 338 -7.20 -2.77 15.52
N ALA A 339 -7.46 -1.81 14.64
CA ALA A 339 -7.68 -0.40 14.87
C ALA A 339 -8.95 0.08 14.13
N ASP A 340 -9.27 1.38 14.18
CA ASP A 340 -10.45 1.92 13.50
C ASP A 340 -10.23 2.00 11.97
N ILE A 341 -9.09 2.56 11.57
CA ILE A 341 -8.68 2.67 10.17
C ILE A 341 -7.16 2.48 10.02
N ASN A 342 -6.71 2.03 8.85
CA ASN A 342 -5.30 1.84 8.55
C ASN A 342 -4.94 2.47 7.18
N PRO A 343 -4.10 3.52 7.14
CA PRO A 343 -3.78 4.21 5.90
C PRO A 343 -2.77 3.46 5.00
N ILE A 344 -2.10 2.43 5.53
CA ILE A 344 -1.05 1.69 4.80
C ILE A 344 -1.40 0.22 4.54
N GLY A 345 -2.59 -0.24 4.93
CA GLY A 345 -2.96 -1.66 4.91
C GLY A 345 -2.99 -2.34 3.54
N SER A 346 -2.99 -1.56 2.45
CA SER A 346 -2.82 -2.09 1.10
C SER A 346 -1.43 -1.85 0.51
N LEU A 347 -0.48 -1.21 1.20
CA LEU A 347 0.84 -0.93 0.66
C LEU A 347 1.80 -2.11 0.88
N SER A 348 2.69 -2.33 -0.09
CA SER A 348 3.75 -3.33 0.02
C SER A 348 4.85 -2.88 0.99
N LYS A 349 5.53 -3.82 1.65
CA LYS A 349 6.65 -3.49 2.54
C LYS A 349 7.78 -2.79 1.78
N GLN A 350 8.00 -3.16 0.51
CA GLN A 350 9.02 -2.54 -0.33
C GLN A 350 8.70 -1.07 -0.62
N ASP A 351 7.45 -0.77 -0.97
CA ASP A 351 7.03 0.60 -1.25
C ASP A 351 7.05 1.46 0.02
N LEU A 352 6.71 0.90 1.18
CA LEU A 352 6.85 1.60 2.46
C LEU A 352 8.31 1.96 2.77
N ARG A 353 9.26 1.06 2.52
CA ARG A 353 10.68 1.36 2.68
C ARG A 353 11.16 2.45 1.72
N ALA A 354 10.73 2.41 0.46
CA ALA A 354 11.03 3.47 -0.50
C ALA A 354 10.45 4.82 -0.07
N PHE A 355 9.18 4.81 0.37
CA PHE A 355 8.50 5.98 0.93
C PHE A 355 9.23 6.56 2.14
N LEU A 356 9.71 5.75 3.09
CA LEU A 356 10.45 6.25 4.26
C LEU A 356 11.71 7.03 3.87
N ARG A 357 12.47 6.54 2.88
CA ARG A 357 13.65 7.24 2.36
C ARG A 357 13.27 8.56 1.67
N TRP A 358 12.19 8.53 0.89
CA TRP A 358 11.68 9.72 0.22
C TRP A 358 11.20 10.77 1.24
N ALA A 359 10.40 10.34 2.23
CA ALA A 359 9.84 11.19 3.27
C ALA A 359 10.92 11.81 4.17
N ALA A 360 12.02 11.10 4.40
CA ALA A 360 13.16 11.63 5.14
C ALA A 360 13.72 12.93 4.54
N ILE A 361 13.67 13.03 3.21
CA ILE A 361 14.21 14.16 2.45
C ILE A 361 13.11 15.18 2.16
N HIS A 362 11.97 14.72 1.62
CA HIS A 362 10.95 15.60 1.02
C HIS A 362 9.91 16.11 2.02
N LEU A 363 9.67 15.40 3.12
CA LEU A 363 8.79 15.86 4.21
C LEU A 363 9.56 16.49 5.38
N GLY A 364 10.90 16.43 5.33
CA GLY A 364 11.79 16.95 6.38
C GLY A 364 11.87 16.06 7.63
N TYR A 365 11.59 14.75 7.49
CA TYR A 365 11.60 13.80 8.61
C TYR A 365 12.84 12.90 8.59
N SER A 366 14.02 13.50 8.74
CA SER A 366 15.34 12.89 8.60
C SER A 366 15.52 11.59 9.39
N SER A 367 14.86 11.43 10.54
CA SER A 367 14.95 10.23 11.36
C SER A 367 14.40 8.96 10.67
N LEU A 368 13.51 9.12 9.67
CA LEU A 368 12.94 8.02 8.90
C LEU A 368 14.00 7.21 8.13
N ALA A 369 15.08 7.86 7.67
CA ALA A 369 16.17 7.16 6.99
C ALA A 369 16.88 6.16 7.93
N TYR A 370 17.09 6.57 9.18
CA TYR A 370 17.66 5.70 10.21
C TYR A 370 16.70 4.57 10.62
N ILE A 371 15.38 4.85 10.66
CA ILE A 371 14.36 3.83 10.93
C ILE A 371 14.31 2.78 9.81
N GLU A 372 14.38 3.19 8.55
CA GLU A 372 14.35 2.29 7.41
C GLU A 372 15.59 1.37 7.36
N ALA A 373 16.76 1.89 7.73
CA ALA A 373 18.00 1.13 7.78
C ALA A 373 18.07 0.16 8.97
N ALA A 374 17.20 0.29 9.97
CA ALA A 374 17.20 -0.58 11.13
C ALA A 374 16.69 -1.99 10.78
N PRO A 375 17.23 -3.05 11.40
CA PRO A 375 16.76 -4.41 11.16
C PRO A 375 15.31 -4.59 11.62
N PRO A 376 14.46 -5.28 10.85
CA PRO A 376 13.06 -5.54 11.22
C PRO A 376 13.00 -6.62 12.33
N THR A 377 12.64 -6.19 13.53
CA THR A 377 12.48 -7.04 14.73
C THR A 377 11.21 -6.65 15.49
N ALA A 378 10.41 -7.63 15.89
CA ALA A 378 9.22 -7.43 16.72
C ALA A 378 9.52 -7.22 18.22
N GLU A 379 10.72 -7.59 18.70
CA GLU A 379 11.16 -7.48 20.11
C GLU A 379 10.12 -7.97 21.14
N LEU A 380 9.39 -9.07 20.84
CA LEU A 380 8.38 -9.63 21.74
C LEU A 380 8.91 -10.75 22.65
N GLU A 381 10.14 -11.21 22.39
CA GLU A 381 10.87 -12.21 23.16
C GLU A 381 12.12 -11.59 23.83
N PRO A 382 12.59 -12.14 24.96
CA PRO A 382 13.82 -11.67 25.59
C PRO A 382 15.02 -11.76 24.64
N ILE A 383 15.68 -10.63 24.40
CA ILE A 383 16.89 -10.58 23.57
C ILE A 383 18.03 -11.21 24.36
N ARG A 384 18.68 -12.23 23.76
CA ARG A 384 19.90 -12.86 24.29
C ARG A 384 21.03 -12.62 23.29
N SER A 385 22.29 -12.71 23.73
CA SER A 385 23.47 -12.45 22.88
C SER A 385 23.53 -13.32 21.61
N ASN A 386 22.82 -14.44 21.60
CA ASN A 386 22.74 -15.41 20.51
C ASN A 386 21.42 -15.39 19.73
N TYR A 387 20.45 -14.53 20.07
CA TYR A 387 19.13 -14.57 19.46
C TYR A 387 18.45 -13.20 19.43
N THR A 388 18.05 -12.79 18.23
CA THR A 388 17.19 -11.64 17.96
C THR A 388 16.11 -12.07 16.99
N GLN A 389 14.86 -11.72 17.28
CA GLN A 389 13.72 -12.05 16.44
C GLN A 389 13.81 -11.28 15.11
N CYS A 390 13.70 -11.98 13.98
CA CYS A 390 13.70 -11.36 12.65
C CYS A 390 12.45 -11.78 11.88
N ASP A 391 11.69 -10.81 11.40
CA ASP A 391 10.36 -11.03 10.82
C ASP A 391 10.41 -11.96 9.59
N GLU A 392 11.36 -11.77 8.67
CA GLU A 392 11.48 -12.60 7.46
C GLU A 392 11.85 -14.06 7.78
N VAL A 393 12.63 -14.27 8.85
CA VAL A 393 13.00 -15.61 9.33
C VAL A 393 11.78 -16.31 9.92
N ASP A 394 10.99 -15.60 10.73
CA ASP A 394 9.74 -16.12 11.32
C ASP A 394 8.68 -16.42 10.25
N ILE A 395 8.59 -15.58 9.21
CA ILE A 395 7.69 -15.78 8.07
C ILE A 395 8.16 -16.96 7.19
N GLY A 396 9.48 -17.18 7.10
CA GLY A 396 10.12 -18.21 6.29
C GLY A 396 10.21 -17.85 4.80
N MET A 397 10.13 -16.56 4.48
CA MET A 397 10.22 -16.00 3.13
C MET A 397 10.47 -14.50 3.23
N SER A 398 11.15 -13.93 2.23
CA SER A 398 11.39 -12.48 2.21
C SER A 398 10.13 -11.71 1.83
N TYR A 399 10.09 -10.42 2.17
CA TYR A 399 9.01 -9.53 1.74
C TYR A 399 8.96 -9.39 0.20
N GLU A 400 10.11 -9.49 -0.48
CA GLU A 400 10.16 -9.50 -1.94
C GLU A 400 9.43 -10.72 -2.52
N GLU A 401 9.66 -11.91 -1.96
CA GLU A 401 8.96 -13.13 -2.35
C GLU A 401 7.45 -13.01 -2.08
N LEU A 402 7.06 -12.45 -0.92
CA LEU A 402 5.66 -12.22 -0.56
C LEU A 402 4.92 -11.34 -1.56
N SER A 403 5.50 -10.22 -1.97
CA SER A 403 4.87 -9.35 -2.97
C SER A 403 4.73 -10.04 -4.33
N VAL A 404 5.68 -10.90 -4.72
CA VAL A 404 5.56 -11.73 -5.93
C VAL A 404 4.41 -12.73 -5.80
N TYR A 405 4.31 -13.45 -4.67
CA TYR A 405 3.19 -14.38 -4.43
C TYR A 405 1.84 -13.63 -4.43
N GLY A 406 1.78 -12.45 -3.81
CA GLY A 406 0.59 -11.61 -3.80
C GLY A 406 0.09 -11.26 -5.21
N ARG A 407 0.99 -10.74 -6.05
CA ARG A 407 0.68 -10.41 -7.45
C ARG A 407 0.28 -11.64 -8.27
N LEU A 408 1.01 -12.75 -8.17
CA LEU A 408 0.67 -13.99 -8.87
C LEU A 408 -0.72 -14.51 -8.45
N ARG A 409 -1.00 -14.52 -7.15
CA ARG A 409 -2.27 -14.99 -6.60
C ARG A 409 -3.45 -14.12 -7.03
N LYS A 410 -3.32 -12.79 -6.92
CA LYS A 410 -4.45 -11.86 -7.09
C LYS A 410 -4.56 -11.29 -8.50
N THR A 411 -3.48 -10.72 -9.03
CA THR A 411 -3.46 -10.07 -10.33
C THR A 411 -3.47 -11.09 -11.47
N PHE A 412 -2.61 -12.12 -11.37
CA PHE A 412 -2.50 -13.19 -12.38
C PHE A 412 -3.41 -14.40 -12.10
N ARG A 413 -4.16 -14.38 -11.00
CA ARG A 413 -5.15 -15.40 -10.63
C ARG A 413 -4.57 -16.82 -10.52
N CYS A 414 -3.30 -16.94 -10.15
CA CYS A 414 -2.63 -18.23 -10.01
C CYS A 414 -3.03 -18.94 -8.71
N GLY A 415 -3.52 -20.18 -8.82
CA GLY A 415 -3.54 -21.15 -7.72
C GLY A 415 -2.18 -21.83 -7.51
N PRO A 416 -2.06 -22.81 -6.59
CA PRO A 416 -0.75 -23.39 -6.22
C PRO A 416 0.04 -23.96 -7.40
N VAL A 417 -0.59 -24.78 -8.24
CA VAL A 417 0.08 -25.45 -9.37
C VAL A 417 0.54 -24.43 -10.42
N SER A 418 -0.34 -23.51 -10.82
CA SER A 418 0.00 -22.45 -11.78
C SER A 418 1.07 -21.48 -11.26
N MET A 419 1.07 -21.21 -9.95
CA MET A 419 2.09 -20.37 -9.31
C MET A 419 3.44 -21.07 -9.33
N PHE A 420 3.48 -22.35 -8.97
CA PHE A 420 4.68 -23.19 -9.06
C PHE A 420 5.27 -23.17 -10.47
N GLN A 421 4.47 -23.50 -11.49
CA GLN A 421 4.94 -23.49 -12.89
C GLN A 421 5.49 -22.12 -13.31
N ASN A 422 4.78 -21.03 -12.97
CA ASN A 422 5.22 -19.68 -13.29
C ASN A 422 6.56 -19.34 -12.62
N LEU A 423 6.73 -19.72 -11.36
CA LEU A 423 7.94 -19.47 -10.58
C LEU A 423 9.10 -20.36 -11.01
N CYS A 424 8.88 -21.58 -11.50
CA CYS A 424 9.93 -22.37 -12.12
C CYS A 424 10.54 -21.64 -13.33
N TYR A 425 9.73 -20.98 -14.16
CA TYR A 425 10.26 -20.16 -15.25
C TYR A 425 11.03 -18.91 -14.77
N ARG A 426 10.55 -18.26 -13.70
CA ARG A 426 11.13 -17.00 -13.20
C ARG A 426 12.37 -17.20 -12.32
N TRP A 427 12.38 -18.26 -11.52
CA TRP A 427 13.40 -18.53 -10.50
C TRP A 427 14.27 -19.74 -10.84
N GLY A 428 14.03 -20.43 -11.96
CA GLY A 428 14.77 -21.64 -12.34
C GLY A 428 16.29 -21.44 -12.48
N ALA A 429 16.76 -20.22 -12.72
CA ALA A 429 18.19 -19.90 -12.72
C ALA A 429 18.82 -19.89 -11.31
N ARG A 430 18.01 -19.75 -10.26
CA ARG A 430 18.45 -19.61 -8.86
C ARG A 430 18.01 -20.76 -7.96
N LEU A 431 16.90 -21.41 -8.28
CA LEU A 431 16.24 -22.41 -7.44
C LEU A 431 15.85 -23.63 -8.28
N SER A 432 16.07 -24.82 -7.73
CA SER A 432 15.55 -26.08 -8.29
C SER A 432 14.02 -26.15 -8.24
N PRO A 433 13.37 -26.96 -9.09
CA PRO A 433 11.93 -27.20 -9.01
C PRO A 433 11.48 -27.59 -7.60
N SER A 434 12.20 -28.49 -6.93
CA SER A 434 11.92 -28.91 -5.55
C SER A 434 11.93 -27.74 -4.55
N GLN A 435 12.88 -26.82 -4.65
CA GLN A 435 12.92 -25.63 -3.77
C GLN A 435 11.78 -24.65 -4.05
N VAL A 436 11.38 -24.48 -5.32
CA VAL A 436 10.23 -23.64 -5.68
C VAL A 436 8.93 -24.28 -5.15
N ALA A 437 8.79 -25.60 -5.27
CA ALA A 437 7.65 -26.34 -4.75
C ALA A 437 7.48 -26.13 -3.24
N GLU A 438 8.55 -26.29 -2.46
CA GLU A 438 8.52 -26.08 -1.01
C GLU A 438 8.10 -24.65 -0.64
N LYS A 439 8.65 -23.65 -1.32
CA LYS A 439 8.27 -22.24 -1.10
C LYS A 439 6.80 -21.97 -1.41
N VAL A 440 6.29 -22.47 -2.53
CA VAL A 440 4.87 -22.30 -2.92
C VAL A 440 3.94 -23.02 -1.94
N LYS A 441 4.26 -24.26 -1.56
CA LYS A 441 3.49 -25.02 -0.57
C LYS A 441 3.46 -24.32 0.77
N HIS A 442 4.61 -23.81 1.23
CA HIS A 442 4.73 -23.05 2.48
C HIS A 442 3.86 -21.78 2.45
N PHE A 443 3.90 -21.01 1.36
CA PHE A 443 3.03 -19.84 1.17
C PHE A 443 1.55 -20.20 1.28
N PHE A 444 1.05 -21.15 0.48
CA PHE A 444 -0.38 -21.49 0.46
C PHE A 444 -0.86 -22.13 1.76
N LYS A 445 -0.03 -22.94 2.42
CA LYS A 445 -0.33 -23.51 3.74
C LYS A 445 -0.65 -22.40 4.74
N TYR A 446 0.26 -21.44 4.89
CA TYR A 446 0.08 -20.41 5.89
C TYR A 446 -0.90 -19.30 5.50
N TYR A 447 -0.98 -18.95 4.22
CA TYR A 447 -2.07 -18.12 3.69
C TYR A 447 -3.44 -18.70 4.09
N SER A 448 -3.62 -20.01 3.89
CA SER A 448 -4.89 -20.68 4.16
C SER A 448 -5.19 -20.85 5.65
N ILE A 449 -4.20 -21.17 6.50
CA ILE A 449 -4.34 -21.25 7.96
C ILE A 449 -4.76 -19.89 8.54
N ASN A 450 -4.13 -18.81 8.07
CA ASN A 450 -4.33 -17.49 8.66
C ASN A 450 -5.43 -16.65 8.00
N ARG A 451 -6.10 -17.14 6.96
CA ARG A 451 -7.09 -16.34 6.22
C ARG A 451 -8.22 -15.80 7.10
N HIS A 452 -8.61 -16.55 8.13
CA HIS A 452 -9.59 -16.14 9.14
C HIS A 452 -9.22 -14.87 9.92
N LYS A 453 -7.97 -14.40 9.87
CA LYS A 453 -7.56 -13.12 10.45
C LYS A 453 -8.00 -11.95 9.58
N MET A 454 -8.07 -12.14 8.26
CA MET A 454 -8.43 -11.08 7.32
C MET A 454 -9.92 -10.69 7.39
N THR A 455 -10.78 -11.62 7.81
CA THR A 455 -12.23 -11.37 7.95
C THR A 455 -12.57 -10.33 9.02
N THR A 456 -11.64 -10.07 9.95
CA THR A 456 -11.80 -9.09 11.03
C THR A 456 -10.67 -8.07 11.00
N MET A 457 -9.99 -7.91 9.86
CA MET A 457 -8.94 -6.91 9.70
C MET A 457 -9.54 -5.51 9.66
N THR A 458 -8.82 -4.55 10.20
CA THR A 458 -9.18 -3.13 10.10
C THR A 458 -9.38 -2.70 8.66
N PRO A 459 -10.44 -1.92 8.35
CA PRO A 459 -10.59 -1.29 7.04
C PRO A 459 -9.39 -0.41 6.73
N PHE A 460 -8.82 -0.57 5.53
CA PHE A 460 -7.63 0.16 5.13
C PHE A 460 -7.74 0.79 3.75
N TYR A 461 -7.02 1.91 3.57
CA TYR A 461 -6.87 2.62 2.31
C TYR A 461 -6.53 1.65 1.17
N HIS A 462 -7.21 1.77 0.04
CA HIS A 462 -6.93 0.94 -1.14
C HIS A 462 -5.90 1.61 -2.08
N ALA A 463 -4.80 0.92 -2.33
CA ALA A 463 -3.72 1.34 -3.23
C ALA A 463 -3.26 0.19 -4.14
N GLU A 464 -2.83 -0.94 -3.56
CA GLU A 464 -2.30 -2.05 -4.36
C GLU A 464 -3.37 -2.91 -5.04
N SER A 465 -3.06 -3.28 -6.28
CA SER A 465 -3.90 -4.17 -7.10
C SER A 465 -3.98 -5.61 -6.57
N TYR A 466 -3.11 -5.98 -5.62
CA TYR A 466 -3.03 -7.33 -5.07
C TYR A 466 -3.49 -7.44 -3.60
N SER A 467 -4.11 -6.39 -3.08
CA SER A 467 -4.58 -6.33 -1.69
C SER A 467 -5.35 -7.60 -1.24
N PRO A 468 -5.09 -8.14 -0.04
CA PRO A 468 -5.77 -9.33 0.47
C PRO A 468 -7.14 -9.03 1.12
N GLU A 469 -7.62 -7.79 1.07
CA GLU A 469 -8.82 -7.30 1.78
C GLU A 469 -10.09 -8.12 1.49
N ASP A 470 -10.76 -8.63 2.54
CA ASP A 470 -11.84 -9.62 2.40
C ASP A 470 -13.25 -9.02 2.31
N ASN A 471 -13.51 -7.77 2.70
CA ASN A 471 -14.87 -7.22 2.71
C ASN A 471 -15.36 -6.76 1.34
N ARG A 472 -14.45 -6.35 0.44
CA ARG A 472 -14.82 -5.73 -0.85
C ARG A 472 -13.93 -6.14 -2.03
N PHE A 473 -12.63 -6.34 -1.82
CA PHE A 473 -11.70 -6.53 -2.95
C PHE A 473 -11.40 -7.99 -3.30
N ASP A 474 -11.20 -8.82 -2.28
CA ASP A 474 -10.69 -10.18 -2.41
C ASP A 474 -11.57 -11.16 -1.63
N LEU A 475 -12.83 -11.26 -2.05
CA LEU A 475 -13.80 -12.22 -1.50
C LEU A 475 -13.29 -13.65 -1.69
N ARG A 476 -13.06 -14.37 -0.59
CA ARG A 476 -12.48 -15.72 -0.59
C ARG A 476 -13.05 -16.56 0.55
N GLN A 477 -12.86 -17.88 0.49
CA GLN A 477 -13.09 -18.72 1.66
C GLN A 477 -12.14 -18.29 2.80
N PHE A 478 -12.53 -18.52 4.04
CA PHE A 478 -11.66 -18.37 5.21
C PHE A 478 -11.48 -19.69 5.99
N LEU A 479 -12.26 -20.72 5.65
CA LEU A 479 -12.08 -22.09 6.09
C LEU A 479 -11.60 -22.94 4.90
N TYR A 480 -10.30 -23.22 4.85
CA TYR A 480 -9.68 -24.04 3.81
C TYR A 480 -9.28 -25.41 4.35
N ASN A 481 -9.18 -26.40 3.45
CA ASN A 481 -8.31 -27.54 3.70
C ASN A 481 -6.85 -27.09 3.50
N THR A 482 -6.17 -26.84 4.61
CA THR A 482 -4.82 -26.25 4.65
C THR A 482 -3.71 -27.20 4.15
N ARG A 483 -4.05 -28.47 3.91
CA ARG A 483 -3.14 -29.46 3.32
C ARG A 483 -3.10 -29.40 1.79
N TRP A 484 -4.08 -28.77 1.14
CA TRP A 484 -4.17 -28.63 -0.32
C TRP A 484 -3.85 -29.95 -1.08
N PRO A 485 -4.48 -31.08 -0.72
CA PRO A 485 -3.98 -32.41 -1.07
C PRO A 485 -3.82 -32.63 -2.58
N TYR A 486 -4.84 -32.28 -3.36
CA TYR A 486 -4.80 -32.42 -4.82
C TYR A 486 -3.74 -31.53 -5.45
N GLN A 487 -3.69 -30.26 -5.06
CA GLN A 487 -2.79 -29.27 -5.65
C GLN A 487 -1.33 -29.56 -5.31
N PHE A 488 -1.05 -29.97 -4.06
CA PHE A 488 0.30 -30.27 -3.63
C PHE A 488 0.80 -31.59 -4.23
N GLN A 489 -0.04 -32.62 -4.31
CA GLN A 489 0.27 -33.84 -5.06
C GLN A 489 0.60 -33.52 -6.52
N LYS A 490 -0.17 -32.63 -7.17
CA LYS A 490 0.09 -32.28 -8.57
C LYS A 490 1.42 -31.53 -8.75
N ILE A 491 1.82 -30.72 -7.78
CA ILE A 491 3.15 -30.09 -7.77
C ILE A 491 4.23 -31.18 -7.66
N ASP A 492 4.05 -32.17 -6.78
CA ASP A 492 5.02 -33.26 -6.60
C ASP A 492 5.20 -34.12 -7.85
N GLU A 493 4.11 -34.44 -8.55
CA GLU A 493 4.16 -35.11 -9.85
C GLU A 493 4.98 -34.31 -10.88
N LEU A 494 4.76 -32.99 -10.96
CA LEU A 494 5.48 -32.12 -11.89
C LEU A 494 6.96 -31.99 -11.53
N VAL A 495 7.30 -31.91 -10.24
CA VAL A 495 8.71 -31.89 -9.79
C VAL A 495 9.39 -33.19 -10.22
N HIS A 496 8.76 -34.35 -9.98
CA HIS A 496 9.31 -35.64 -10.40
C HIS A 496 9.50 -35.72 -11.93
N GLU A 497 8.54 -35.23 -12.72
CA GLU A 497 8.66 -35.20 -14.19
C GLU A 497 9.82 -34.30 -14.67
N LEU A 498 10.07 -33.17 -14.00
CA LEU A 498 11.15 -32.25 -14.34
C LEU A 498 12.51 -32.81 -13.96
N ASP A 499 12.62 -33.39 -12.76
CA ASP A 499 13.87 -34.02 -12.29
C ASP A 499 14.27 -35.20 -13.19
N VAL A 500 13.31 -36.03 -13.62
CA VAL A 500 13.57 -37.12 -14.59
C VAL A 500 14.08 -36.60 -15.93
N LYS A 501 13.54 -35.48 -16.42
CA LYS A 501 13.95 -34.88 -17.70
C LYS A 501 15.34 -34.24 -17.63
N ASP A 502 15.71 -33.65 -16.50
CA ASP A 502 17.07 -33.12 -16.31
C ASP A 502 18.10 -34.26 -16.20
N VAL A 503 17.76 -35.37 -15.52
CA VAL A 503 18.60 -36.58 -15.49
C VAL A 503 18.78 -37.19 -16.88
N GLN A 504 17.71 -37.24 -17.70
CA GLN A 504 17.80 -37.72 -19.09
C GLN A 504 18.62 -36.79 -20.00
N LYS A 505 18.59 -35.47 -19.79
CA LYS A 505 19.44 -34.52 -20.52
C LYS A 505 20.91 -34.62 -20.14
N LEU A 506 21.23 -34.87 -18.87
CA LEU A 506 22.59 -35.15 -18.42
C LEU A 506 23.11 -36.50 -18.96
N GLY A 507 22.28 -37.55 -18.94
CA GLY A 507 22.62 -38.85 -19.53
C GLY A 507 22.81 -38.83 -21.06
N ASN A 508 22.12 -37.92 -21.76
CA ASN A 508 22.32 -37.70 -23.20
C ASN A 508 23.59 -36.90 -23.52
N HIS A 509 24.13 -36.10 -22.60
CA HIS A 509 25.44 -35.47 -22.78
C HIS A 509 26.59 -36.49 -22.65
N ASP A 510 26.44 -37.50 -21.78
CA ASP A 510 27.42 -38.58 -21.63
C ASP A 510 27.37 -39.60 -22.79
N THR A 511 26.25 -39.73 -23.49
CA THR A 511 26.15 -40.58 -24.70
C THR A 511 26.58 -39.87 -25.98
N VAL A 512 26.59 -38.54 -26.04
CA VAL A 512 27.17 -37.79 -27.17
C VAL A 512 28.70 -37.74 -27.09
N ALA A 513 29.30 -37.90 -25.91
CA ALA A 513 30.75 -38.01 -25.74
C ALA A 513 31.33 -39.38 -26.18
N ALA A 514 30.49 -40.40 -26.38
CA ALA A 514 30.92 -41.76 -26.74
C ALA A 514 30.93 -42.06 -28.25
N LEU A 515 30.57 -41.10 -29.12
CA LEU A 515 30.41 -41.30 -30.56
C LEU A 515 31.32 -40.45 -31.46
N SER A 516 32.37 -39.82 -30.93
CA SER A 516 33.30 -38.99 -31.74
C SER A 516 34.78 -39.41 -31.71
N ASN A 517 35.09 -40.67 -31.39
CA ASN A 517 36.44 -41.21 -31.58
C ASN A 517 36.60 -41.81 -32.98
N GLY A 518 36.97 -40.96 -33.93
CA GLY A 518 37.47 -41.41 -35.22
C GLY A 518 37.55 -40.29 -36.24
N VAL A 519 38.67 -39.54 -36.23
CA VAL A 519 39.59 -39.28 -37.37
C VAL A 519 40.72 -38.41 -36.84
N GLY A 520 41.96 -38.88 -36.99
CA GLY A 520 43.16 -38.16 -36.59
C GLY A 520 43.77 -37.28 -37.68
N ALA A 521 44.84 -36.59 -37.26
CA ALA A 521 45.90 -35.91 -38.04
C ALA A 521 45.74 -34.41 -38.34
N THR A 522 46.22 -33.60 -37.38
CA THR A 522 47.34 -32.63 -37.49
C THR A 522 47.51 -31.79 -38.77
N GLY A 523 47.57 -30.45 -38.60
CA GLY A 523 48.23 -29.55 -39.55
C GLY A 523 48.03 -28.06 -39.26
N SER A 524 49.07 -27.44 -38.73
CA SER A 524 49.26 -26.01 -38.41
C SER A 524 48.87 -24.99 -39.49
N GLY A 525 48.43 -23.79 -39.06
CA GLY A 525 48.51 -22.57 -39.88
C GLY A 525 47.63 -21.41 -39.41
N ASN A 526 48.17 -20.51 -38.59
CA ASN A 526 47.70 -19.11 -38.41
C ASN A 526 48.35 -18.23 -39.51
N PRO A 527 47.97 -16.96 -39.82
CA PRO A 527 46.87 -16.12 -39.32
C PRO A 527 46.14 -15.23 -40.39
N ASN A 528 45.12 -14.47 -39.95
CA ASN A 528 44.52 -13.25 -40.54
C ASN A 528 43.88 -13.24 -41.94
N VAL A 529 42.54 -13.16 -41.98
CA VAL A 529 41.73 -12.13 -42.70
C VAL A 529 40.50 -11.82 -41.86
#